data_AF-A0A968T623-F1
#
_entry.id   AF-A0A968T623-F1
#
_cell.length_a   1.000
_cell.length_b   1.000
_cell.length_c   1.000
_cell.angle_alpha   90.00
_cell.angle_beta   90.00
_cell.angle_gamma   90.00
#
_symmetry.space_group_name_H-M   'P 1'
#
loop_
_entity.id
_entity.type
_entity.pdbx_description
1 polymer ?
#
loop_
_entity_poly.entity_id
_entity_poly.type
_entity_poly.pdbx_seq_one_letter_code
_entity_poly.pdbx_strand_id
1 'polypeptide(L)'
;TGTAFRILPKYLYGDNHAYGAPLTGSGFESSIGNITRDQLAKFHQTWLKPNNATLIVVGDITLNELKPNSKVCLSPGKVAMFPRKISPKLSFRQNR
;
A
#
# COMPACT_ATOMS: atom_id res chain seq x y z
N THR A 1 -17.37 7.31 -18.83
CA THR A 1 -16.56 7.81 -17.70
C THR A 1 -15.52 6.81 -17.21
N GLY A 2 -15.80 5.49 -17.16
CA GLY A 2 -14.85 4.47 -16.68
C GLY A 2 -13.53 4.34 -17.47
N THR A 3 -13.54 4.45 -18.80
CA THR A 3 -12.32 4.33 -19.62
C THR A 3 -11.30 5.42 -19.35
N ALA A 4 -11.75 6.65 -19.11
CA ALA A 4 -10.88 7.79 -18.80
C ALA A 4 -10.03 7.53 -17.54
N PHE A 5 -10.63 6.98 -16.48
CA PHE A 5 -9.94 6.63 -15.24
C PHE A 5 -8.92 5.48 -15.38
N ARG A 6 -8.96 4.72 -16.48
CA ARG A 6 -7.97 3.66 -16.77
C ARG A 6 -6.75 4.18 -17.52
N ILE A 7 -6.96 5.11 -18.46
CA ILE A 7 -5.89 5.57 -19.36
C ILE A 7 -5.18 6.83 -18.87
N LEU A 8 -5.90 7.74 -18.22
CA LEU A 8 -5.37 9.03 -17.76
C LEU A 8 -4.11 8.91 -16.87
N PRO A 9 -4.04 7.98 -15.89
CA PRO A 9 -2.92 7.95 -14.95
C PRO A 9 -1.59 7.64 -15.63
N LYS A 10 -1.61 6.79 -16.67
CA LYS A 10 -0.44 6.50 -17.50
C LYS A 10 0.14 7.77 -18.13
N TYR A 11 -0.71 8.69 -18.59
CA TYR A 11 -0.25 9.95 -19.17
C TYR A 11 0.21 10.97 -18.11
N LEU A 12 -0.37 10.93 -16.91
CA LEU A 12 0.00 11.84 -15.82
C LEU A 12 1.31 11.44 -15.13
N TYR A 13 1.51 10.15 -14.89
CA TYR A 13 2.60 9.63 -14.05
C TYR A 13 3.66 8.84 -14.82
N GLY A 14 3.37 8.43 -16.07
CA GLY A 14 4.20 7.54 -16.85
C GLY A 14 4.04 6.06 -16.48
N ASP A 15 4.59 5.18 -17.31
CA ASP A 15 4.44 3.72 -17.19
C ASP A 15 5.14 3.12 -15.95
N ASN A 16 6.21 3.77 -15.46
CA ASN A 16 7.06 3.25 -14.39
C ASN A 16 6.72 3.80 -12.99
N HIS A 17 5.59 4.52 -12.86
CA HIS A 17 5.21 5.15 -11.60
C HIS A 17 4.11 4.36 -10.89
N ALA A 18 4.21 4.25 -9.56
CA ALA A 18 3.20 3.58 -8.72
C ALA A 18 1.74 4.08 -8.90
N TYR A 19 1.52 5.32 -9.36
CA TYR A 19 0.20 5.88 -9.64
C TYR A 19 -0.19 5.79 -11.12
N GLY A 20 0.63 5.19 -11.98
CA GLY A 20 0.33 4.99 -13.40
C GLY A 20 -0.71 3.89 -13.66
N ALA A 21 -1.06 3.09 -12.65
CA ALA A 21 -2.12 2.09 -12.74
C ALA A 21 -3.52 2.74 -12.81
N PRO A 22 -4.54 2.02 -13.33
CA PRO A 22 -5.92 2.51 -13.38
C PRO A 22 -6.42 3.02 -12.02
N LEU A 23 -7.01 4.22 -11.97
CA LEU A 23 -7.51 4.84 -10.72
C LEU A 23 -8.69 4.08 -10.11
N THR A 24 -9.33 3.21 -10.89
CA THR A 24 -10.36 2.30 -10.41
C THR A 24 -9.82 1.21 -9.47
N GLY A 25 -8.50 1.05 -9.36
CA GLY A 25 -7.86 0.01 -8.55
C GLY A 25 -7.96 -1.41 -9.14
N SER A 26 -8.61 -1.58 -10.29
CA SER A 26 -8.89 -2.88 -10.91
C SER A 26 -7.68 -3.56 -11.58
N GLY A 27 -6.55 -2.86 -11.74
CA GLY A 27 -5.40 -3.37 -12.48
C GLY A 27 -5.71 -3.73 -13.95
N PHE A 28 -4.90 -4.62 -14.52
CA PHE A 28 -5.03 -5.15 -15.88
C PHE A 28 -5.32 -6.65 -15.85
N GLU A 29 -6.07 -7.14 -16.83
CA GLU A 29 -6.40 -8.57 -16.98
C GLU A 29 -5.14 -9.44 -17.04
N SER A 30 -4.15 -9.01 -17.83
CA SER A 30 -2.85 -9.68 -17.91
C SER A 30 -2.12 -9.74 -16.57
N SER A 31 -2.29 -8.74 -15.68
CA SER A 31 -1.71 -8.79 -14.34
C SER A 31 -2.40 -9.85 -13.49
N ILE A 32 -3.73 -9.91 -13.51
CA ILE A 32 -4.51 -10.89 -12.73
C ILE A 32 -4.16 -12.32 -13.17
N GLY A 33 -4.07 -12.57 -14.48
CA GLY A 33 -3.72 -13.90 -15.01
C GLY A 33 -2.31 -14.38 -14.68
N ASN A 34 -1.40 -13.47 -14.30
CA ASN A 34 0.01 -13.80 -14.01
C ASN A 34 0.35 -13.81 -12.50
N ILE A 35 -0.60 -13.47 -11.61
CA ILE A 35 -0.33 -13.46 -10.16
C ILE A 35 -0.22 -14.90 -9.65
N THR A 36 0.87 -15.20 -8.93
CA THR A 36 1.07 -16.51 -8.29
C THR A 36 0.82 -16.46 -6.78
N ARG A 37 0.50 -17.61 -6.18
CA ARG A 37 0.31 -17.74 -4.73
C ARG A 37 1.56 -17.31 -3.94
N ASP A 38 2.74 -17.64 -4.44
CA ASP A 38 3.99 -17.31 -3.77
C ASP A 38 4.28 -15.81 -3.80
N GLN A 39 3.88 -15.11 -4.87
CA GLN A 39 3.94 -13.65 -4.92
C GLN A 39 3.02 -13.01 -3.86
N LEU A 40 1.81 -13.55 -3.67
CA LEU A 40 0.89 -13.09 -2.63
C LEU A 40 1.43 -13.36 -1.22
N ALA A 41 1.95 -14.57 -0.98
CA ALA A 41 2.56 -14.92 0.30
C ALA A 41 3.76 -14.01 0.62
N LYS A 42 4.61 -13.75 -0.37
CA LYS A 42 5.73 -12.83 -0.25
C LYS A 42 5.27 -11.39 0.00
N PHE A 43 4.23 -10.92 -0.69
CA PHE A 43 3.65 -9.59 -0.46
C PHE A 43 3.16 -9.44 0.98
N HIS A 44 2.38 -10.40 1.47
CA HIS A 44 1.88 -10.44 2.84
C HIS A 44 3.03 -10.37 3.86
N GLN A 45 4.01 -11.28 3.73
CA GLN A 45 5.18 -11.33 4.62
C GLN A 45 6.06 -10.07 4.55
N THR A 46 6.05 -9.36 3.43
CA THR A 46 6.87 -8.16 3.25
C THR A 46 6.21 -6.94 3.91
N TRP A 47 4.91 -6.74 3.64
CA TRP A 47 4.22 -5.47 3.89
C TRP A 47 3.25 -5.47 5.08
N LEU A 48 2.64 -6.61 5.42
CA LEU A 48 1.68 -6.71 6.53
C LEU A 48 2.38 -7.10 7.83
N LYS A 49 2.98 -6.12 8.48
CA LYS A 49 3.65 -6.27 9.77
C LYS A 49 3.17 -5.21 10.77
N PRO A 50 3.14 -5.50 12.08
CA PRO A 50 2.72 -4.52 13.09
C PRO A 50 3.53 -3.23 13.07
N ASN A 51 4.83 -3.29 12.74
CA ASN A 51 5.70 -2.12 12.63
C ASN A 51 5.46 -1.25 11.38
N ASN A 52 4.60 -1.70 10.44
CA ASN A 52 4.17 -0.94 9.26
C ASN A 52 2.64 -0.67 9.29
N ALA A 53 2.01 -0.83 10.44
CA ALA A 53 0.57 -0.64 10.63
C ALA A 53 0.28 0.44 11.67
N THR A 54 -0.89 1.08 11.56
CA THR A 54 -1.40 2.02 12.55
C THR A 54 -2.79 1.58 12.96
N LEU A 55 -2.98 1.27 14.25
CA LEU A 55 -4.28 0.94 14.83
C LEU A 55 -4.89 2.22 15.41
N ILE A 56 -6.08 2.58 14.93
CA ILE A 56 -6.85 3.73 15.42
C ILE A 56 -8.08 3.17 16.13
N VAL A 57 -8.26 3.55 17.41
CA VAL A 57 -9.42 3.16 18.24
C VAL A 57 -10.16 4.43 18.65
N VAL A 58 -11.48 4.46 18.44
CA VAL A 58 -12.34 5.60 18.75
C VAL A 58 -13.60 5.10 19.45
N GLY A 59 -13.90 5.66 20.62
CA GLY A 59 -15.07 5.28 21.44
C GLY A 59 -14.86 5.64 22.92
N ASP A 60 -15.81 5.24 23.77
CA ASP A 60 -15.72 5.35 25.22
C ASP A 60 -14.87 4.18 25.76
N ILE A 61 -13.54 4.34 25.69
CA ILE A 61 -12.59 3.32 26.10
C ILE A 61 -11.35 3.98 26.71
N THR A 62 -10.83 3.38 27.77
CA THR A 62 -9.62 3.85 28.44
C THR A 62 -8.38 3.09 27.95
N LEU A 63 -7.20 3.73 28.04
CA LEU A 63 -5.94 3.07 27.67
C LEU A 63 -5.65 1.81 28.50
N ASN A 64 -6.19 1.70 29.71
CA ASN A 64 -5.97 0.53 30.58
C ASN A 64 -6.74 -0.70 30.09
N GLU A 65 -7.89 -0.52 29.46
CA GLU A 65 -8.67 -1.58 28.82
C GLU A 65 -8.02 -2.05 27.50
N LEU A 66 -7.32 -1.14 26.81
CA LEU A 66 -6.66 -1.44 25.53
C LEU A 66 -5.31 -2.16 25.67
N LYS A 67 -4.53 -1.85 26.71
CA LYS A 67 -3.17 -2.39 26.92
C LYS A 67 -3.06 -3.93 26.97
N PRO A 68 -3.94 -4.68 27.67
CA PRO A 68 -3.79 -6.13 27.74
C PRO A 68 -4.08 -6.83 26.41
N ASN A 69 -5.04 -6.34 25.62
CA ASN A 69 -5.47 -6.98 24.38
C ASN A 69 -4.64 -6.56 23.15
N SER A 70 -4.17 -5.32 23.10
CA SER A 70 -3.36 -4.80 21.97
C SER A 70 -1.96 -5.41 21.89
N LYS A 71 -1.35 -5.73 23.04
CA LYS A 71 -0.01 -6.34 23.10
C LYS A 71 0.06 -7.69 22.42
N VAL A 72 -0.98 -8.52 22.53
CA VAL A 72 -0.98 -9.87 21.96
C VAL A 72 -1.09 -9.83 20.43
N CYS A 73 -1.89 -8.92 19.87
CA CYS A 73 -2.13 -8.86 18.42
C CYS A 73 -1.10 -8.04 17.64
N LEU A 74 -0.45 -7.05 18.27
CA LEU A 74 0.50 -6.15 17.63
C LEU A 74 1.93 -6.26 18.17
N SER A 75 2.22 -7.33 18.92
CA SER A 75 3.58 -7.61 19.36
C SER A 75 4.53 -7.54 18.17
N PRO A 76 5.63 -6.78 18.27
CA PRO A 76 6.61 -6.74 17.21
C PRO A 76 7.29 -8.11 17.13
N GLY A 77 6.74 -9.01 16.32
CA GLY A 77 7.54 -10.09 15.73
C GLY A 77 8.75 -9.49 15.01
N LYS A 78 9.83 -10.27 14.84
CA LYS A 78 11.12 -9.85 14.25
C LYS A 78 11.00 -8.60 13.38
N VAL A 79 11.61 -7.51 13.81
CA VAL A 79 11.63 -6.21 13.11
C VAL A 79 12.34 -6.41 11.76
N ALA A 80 11.58 -6.84 10.76
CA ALA A 80 12.09 -7.03 9.41
C ALA A 80 11.89 -5.73 8.64
N MET A 81 13.01 -5.13 8.22
CA MET A 81 13.06 -3.94 7.37
C MET A 81 12.11 -4.11 6.19
N PHE A 82 11.09 -3.26 6.09
CA PHE A 82 10.24 -3.20 4.90
C PHE A 82 10.89 -2.28 3.86
N PRO A 83 10.68 -2.50 2.57
CA PRO A 83 11.31 -1.69 1.53
C PRO A 83 10.85 -0.23 1.64
N ARG A 84 11.79 0.70 1.47
CA ARG A 84 11.48 2.14 1.49
C ARG A 84 10.45 2.47 0.43
N LYS A 85 9.44 3.26 0.80
CA LYS A 85 8.45 3.80 -0.14
C LYS A 85 9.21 4.52 -1.27
N ILE A 86 8.98 4.09 -2.51
CA ILE A 86 9.57 4.75 -3.68
C ILE A 86 8.83 6.07 -3.84
N SER A 87 9.41 7.13 -3.30
CA SER A 87 8.96 8.49 -3.54
C SER A 87 9.57 8.94 -4.87
N PRO A 88 8.75 9.20 -5.91
CA PRO A 88 9.26 9.78 -7.14
C PRO A 88 9.93 11.12 -6.82
N LYS A 89 11.12 11.37 -7.37
CA LYS A 89 11.68 12.72 -7.38
C LYS A 89 10.82 13.55 -8.32
N LEU A 90 9.91 14.36 -7.78
CA LEU A 90 9.13 15.30 -8.57
C LEU A 90 10.07 16.36 -9.14
N SER A 91 10.47 16.24 -10.41
CA SER A 91 11.05 17.37 -11.14
C SER A 91 9.89 18.17 -11.73
N PHE A 92 9.46 19.22 -11.02
CA PHE A 92 8.57 20.20 -11.62
C PHE A 92 9.33 20.93 -12.73
N ARG A 93 9.05 20.58 -13.99
CA ARG A 93 9.46 21.41 -15.12
C ARG A 93 8.49 22.59 -15.15
N GLN A 94 8.87 23.71 -14.53
CA GLN A 94 8.14 24.96 -14.73
C GLN A 94 8.29 25.37 -16.20
N ASN A 95 7.25 25.09 -16.98
CA ASN A 95 7.14 25.59 -18.34
C ASN A 95 6.47 26.97 -18.25
N ARG A 96 7.28 28.02 -18.38
CA ARG A 96 6.81 29.28 -18.98
C ARG A 96 6.54 29.05 -20.46
#